data_AF-A0A1J1LGY0-F1
#
_entry.id   AF-A0A1J1LGY0-F1
#
_cell.length_a   1.000
_cell.length_b   1.000
_cell.length_c   1.000
_cell.angle_alpha   90.00
_cell.angle_beta   90.00
_cell.angle_gamma   90.00
#
_symmetry.space_group_name_H-M   'P 1'
#
loop_
_entity.id
_entity.type
_entity.pdbx_description
1 polymer ?
#
loop_
_entity_poly.entity_id
_entity_poly.type
_entity_poly.pdbx_seq_one_letter_code
_entity_poly.pdbx_strand_id
1 'polypeptide(L)'
;MLSTDMIKESMTQRIEKVVSILMEERPLFKEDLNYSEIVQHLVKLFEENLPFEEFSTMSDTELKEHCSGIMSLQILAKIGEDFTPEQMAIFDEAIKRK
;
A
#
# COMPACT_ATOMS: atom_id res chain seq x y z
N MET A 1 25.28 -15.81 0.39
CA MET A 1 24.44 -14.61 0.49
C MET A 1 23.63 -14.51 -0.79
N LEU A 2 22.33 -14.29 -0.70
CA LEU A 2 21.51 -13.93 -1.88
C LEU A 2 22.03 -12.60 -2.42
N SER A 3 22.06 -12.41 -3.74
CA SER A 3 22.36 -11.10 -4.31
C SER A 3 21.19 -10.15 -4.02
N THR A 4 21.49 -8.85 -3.95
CA THR A 4 20.49 -7.79 -3.72
C THR A 4 19.34 -7.86 -4.73
N ASP A 5 19.64 -8.24 -5.98
CA ASP A 5 18.64 -8.40 -7.04
C ASP A 5 17.66 -9.55 -6.75
N MET A 6 18.14 -10.68 -6.24
CA MET A 6 17.29 -11.82 -5.86
C MET A 6 16.39 -11.51 -4.66
N ILE A 7 16.89 -10.70 -3.72
CA ILE A 7 16.13 -10.23 -2.56
C ILE A 7 14.97 -9.36 -3.04
N LYS A 8 15.25 -8.36 -3.89
CA LYS A 8 14.25 -7.45 -4.43
C LYS A 8 13.21 -8.17 -5.28
N GLU A 9 13.63 -9.12 -6.09
CA GLU A 9 12.70 -9.93 -6.90
C GLU A 9 11.74 -10.74 -6.02
N SER A 10 12.25 -11.40 -4.98
CA SER A 10 11.43 -12.14 -4.02
C SER A 10 10.41 -11.25 -3.29
N MET A 11 10.83 -10.07 -2.83
CA MET A 11 9.91 -9.08 -2.22
C MET A 11 8.82 -8.65 -3.20
N THR A 12 9.22 -8.33 -4.43
CA THR A 12 8.31 -7.88 -5.49
C THR A 12 7.23 -8.93 -5.76
N GLN A 13 7.61 -10.20 -5.94
CA GLN A 13 6.66 -11.29 -6.21
C GLN A 13 5.64 -11.49 -5.09
N ARG A 14 6.07 -11.38 -3.83
CA ARG A 14 5.14 -11.49 -2.67
C ARG A 14 4.17 -10.32 -2.63
N ILE A 15 4.65 -9.10 -2.87
CA ILE A 15 3.82 -7.89 -2.89
C ILE A 15 2.83 -7.94 -4.06
N GLU A 16 3.26 -8.33 -5.26
CA GLU A 16 2.39 -8.52 -6.43
C GLU A 16 1.21 -9.43 -6.11
N LYS A 17 1.48 -10.62 -5.54
CA LYS A 17 0.43 -11.57 -5.15
C LYS A 17 -0.57 -10.95 -4.17
N VAL A 18 -0.10 -10.23 -3.16
CA VAL A 18 -0.95 -9.58 -2.16
C VAL A 18 -1.78 -8.45 -2.78
N VAL A 19 -1.17 -7.61 -3.63
CA VAL A 19 -1.86 -6.52 -4.32
C VAL A 19 -2.94 -7.05 -5.26
N SER A 20 -2.66 -8.11 -6.02
CA SER A 20 -3.67 -8.75 -6.87
C SER A 20 -4.89 -9.21 -6.07
N ILE A 21 -4.67 -9.90 -4.93
CA ILE A 21 -5.75 -10.34 -4.04
C ILE A 21 -6.55 -9.15 -3.53
N LEU A 22 -5.89 -8.09 -3.06
CA LEU A 22 -6.56 -6.90 -2.54
C LEU A 22 -7.38 -6.16 -3.60
N MET A 23 -6.89 -6.07 -4.84
CA MET A 23 -7.62 -5.46 -5.95
C MET A 23 -8.80 -6.31 -6.45
N GLU A 24 -8.72 -7.64 -6.32
CA GLU A 24 -9.85 -8.53 -6.58
C GLU A 24 -10.93 -8.42 -5.51
N GLU A 25 -10.53 -8.34 -4.24
CA GLU A 25 -11.47 -8.25 -3.11
C GLU A 25 -12.12 -6.87 -2.95
N ARG A 26 -11.44 -5.80 -3.37
CA ARG A 26 -11.88 -4.42 -3.19
C ARG A 26 -11.89 -3.68 -4.53
N PRO A 27 -13.04 -3.60 -5.22
CA PRO A 27 -13.14 -2.96 -6.54
C PRO A 27 -12.58 -1.55 -6.59
N LEU A 28 -12.77 -0.75 -5.54
CA LEU A 28 -12.24 0.61 -5.43
C LEU A 28 -10.70 0.66 -5.62
N PHE A 29 -9.97 -0.32 -5.11
CA PHE A 29 -8.52 -0.37 -5.29
C PHE A 29 -8.14 -0.56 -6.75
N LYS A 30 -8.91 -1.36 -7.50
CA LYS A 30 -8.68 -1.61 -8.91
C LYS A 30 -9.07 -0.43 -9.79
N GLU A 31 -10.10 0.32 -9.38
CA GLU A 31 -10.60 1.49 -10.11
C GLU A 31 -9.68 2.70 -9.95
N ASP A 32 -9.17 2.93 -8.74
CA ASP A 32 -8.46 4.17 -8.41
C ASP A 32 -6.94 4.07 -8.35
N LEU A 33 -6.36 2.87 -8.24
CA LEU A 33 -4.92 2.66 -8.17
C LEU A 33 -4.38 1.98 -9.42
N ASN A 34 -3.21 2.41 -9.87
CA ASN A 34 -2.45 1.70 -10.89
C ASN A 34 -1.67 0.54 -10.26
N TYR A 35 -1.88 -0.68 -10.77
CA TYR A 35 -1.23 -1.90 -10.26
C TYR A 35 0.30 -1.81 -10.25
N SER A 36 0.91 -1.39 -11.35
CA SER A 36 2.38 -1.36 -11.46
C SER A 36 2.98 -0.31 -10.53
N GLU A 37 2.34 0.86 -10.44
CA GLU A 37 2.82 1.96 -9.59
C GLU A 37 2.69 1.61 -8.11
N ILE A 38 1.57 1.01 -7.69
CA ILE A 38 1.36 0.68 -6.28
C ILE A 38 2.27 -0.46 -5.82
N VAL A 39 2.53 -1.46 -6.67
CA VAL A 39 3.51 -2.52 -6.38
C VAL A 39 4.89 -1.92 -6.19
N GLN A 40 5.36 -1.08 -7.11
CA GLN A 40 6.66 -0.42 -7.00
C GLN A 40 6.76 0.47 -5.77
N HIS A 41 5.69 1.20 -5.45
CA HIS A 41 5.62 2.05 -4.26
C HIS A 41 5.72 1.22 -2.98
N LEU A 42 4.97 0.12 -2.88
CA LEU A 42 5.01 -0.78 -1.72
C LEU A 42 6.38 -1.43 -1.57
N VAL A 43 6.97 -1.95 -2.65
CA VAL A 43 8.33 -2.54 -2.63
C VAL A 43 9.32 -1.52 -2.07
N LYS A 44 9.30 -0.28 -2.59
CA LYS A 44 10.17 0.79 -2.12
C LYS A 44 9.94 1.11 -0.63
N LEU A 45 8.69 1.22 -0.20
CA LEU A 45 8.37 1.50 1.21
C LEU A 45 8.90 0.39 2.14
N PHE A 46 8.71 -0.88 1.78
CA PHE A 46 9.24 -1.97 2.59
C PHE A 46 10.77 -2.01 2.57
N GLU A 47 11.42 -1.77 1.41
CA GLU A 47 12.88 -1.69 1.33
C GLU A 47 13.47 -0.57 2.19
N GLU A 48 12.81 0.59 2.24
CA GLU A 48 13.29 1.76 2.98
C GLU A 48 13.03 1.68 4.50
N ASN A 49 12.00 0.94 4.92
CA ASN A 49 11.52 0.96 6.30
C ASN A 49 11.67 -0.37 7.04
N LEU A 50 12.02 -1.47 6.36
CA LEU A 50 12.08 -2.79 6.96
C LEU A 50 13.32 -3.59 6.49
N PRO A 51 14.10 -4.18 7.42
CA PRO A 51 15.13 -5.14 7.06
C PRO A 51 14.54 -6.34 6.31
N PHE A 52 15.26 -6.87 5.33
CA PHE A 52 14.78 -8.02 4.55
C PHE A 52 14.43 -9.24 5.41
N GLU A 53 15.20 -9.51 6.48
CA GLU A 53 14.93 -10.63 7.38
C GLU A 53 13.55 -10.50 8.04
N GLU A 54 13.19 -9.30 8.49
CA GLU A 54 11.87 -9.01 9.05
C GLU A 54 10.77 -9.13 7.98
N PHE A 55 10.98 -8.59 6.78
CA PHE A 55 10.04 -8.77 5.68
C PHE A 55 9.84 -10.25 5.31
N SER A 56 10.93 -11.03 5.29
CA SER A 56 10.91 -12.43 4.87
C SER A 56 10.17 -13.33 5.87
N THR A 57 10.11 -12.93 7.14
CA THR A 57 9.42 -13.66 8.21
C THR A 57 7.96 -13.21 8.41
N MET A 58 7.60 -12.04 7.89
CA MET A 58 6.23 -11.52 7.86
C MET A 58 5.27 -12.50 7.17
N SER A 59 4.11 -12.74 7.79
CA SER A 59 3.09 -13.61 7.21
C SER A 59 2.38 -12.96 6.02
N ASP A 60 1.82 -13.75 5.11
CA ASP A 60 1.03 -13.20 3.98
C ASP A 60 -0.21 -12.42 4.48
N THR A 61 -0.76 -12.76 5.66
CA THR A 61 -1.89 -12.04 6.26
C THR A 61 -1.46 -10.67 6.77
N GLU A 62 -0.36 -10.61 7.49
CA GLU A 62 0.22 -9.36 8.00
C GLU A 62 0.66 -8.45 6.85
N LEU A 63 1.33 -9.00 5.83
CA LEU A 63 1.69 -8.26 4.62
C LEU A 63 0.45 -7.68 3.93
N LYS A 64 -0.63 -8.47 3.83
CA LYS A 64 -1.90 -8.01 3.28
C LYS A 64 -2.52 -6.88 4.09
N GLU A 65 -2.46 -6.92 5.41
CA GLU A 65 -2.95 -5.83 6.27
C GLU A 65 -2.16 -4.54 6.05
N HIS A 66 -0.82 -4.62 6.02
CA HIS A 66 0.04 -3.46 5.74
C HIS A 66 -0.22 -2.87 4.34
N CYS A 67 -0.23 -3.71 3.30
CA CYS A 67 -0.53 -3.28 1.94
C CYS A 67 -1.92 -2.65 1.86
N SER A 68 -2.94 -3.25 2.47
CA SER A 68 -4.29 -2.70 2.49
C SER A 68 -4.35 -1.33 3.16
N GLY A 69 -3.62 -1.12 4.26
CA GLY A 69 -3.56 0.17 4.94
C GLY A 69 -2.94 1.25 4.05
N ILE A 70 -1.78 0.96 3.47
CA ILE A 70 -1.07 1.88 2.57
C ILE A 70 -1.91 2.22 1.34
N MET A 71 -2.50 1.21 0.68
CA MET A 71 -3.38 1.41 -0.48
C MET A 71 -4.61 2.26 -0.14
N SER A 72 -5.19 2.07 1.05
CA SER A 72 -6.32 2.89 1.51
C SER A 72 -5.90 4.35 1.72
N LEU A 73 -4.72 4.59 2.28
CA LEU A 73 -4.19 5.95 2.45
C LEU A 73 -3.93 6.63 1.09
N GLN A 74 -3.43 5.91 0.10
CA GLN A 74 -3.23 6.43 -1.26
C GLN A 74 -4.55 6.86 -1.90
N ILE A 75 -5.60 6.05 -1.75
CA ILE A 75 -6.94 6.42 -2.24
C ILE A 75 -7.49 7.63 -1.49
N LEU A 76 -7.34 7.68 -0.16
CA LEU A 76 -7.78 8.84 0.62
C LEU A 76 -7.04 10.11 0.20
N ALA A 77 -5.74 10.04 -0.08
CA ALA A 77 -4.97 11.16 -0.59
C ALA A 77 -5.51 11.65 -1.94
N LYS A 78 -5.73 10.72 -2.89
CA LYS A 78 -6.32 11.02 -4.20
C LYS A 78 -7.71 11.66 -4.08
N ILE A 79 -8.59 11.11 -3.26
CA ILE A 79 -9.92 11.69 -3.01
C ILE A 79 -9.80 13.08 -2.37
N GLY A 80 -8.86 13.26 -1.46
CA GLY A 80 -8.61 14.54 -0.79
C GLY A 80 -8.11 15.64 -1.74
N GLU A 81 -7.43 15.29 -2.84
CA GLU A 81 -7.04 16.25 -3.88
C GLU A 81 -8.25 16.88 -4.59
N ASP A 82 -9.37 16.15 -4.65
CA ASP A 82 -10.61 16.62 -5.28
C ASP A 82 -11.52 17.42 -4.32
N PHE A 83 -11.15 17.55 -3.04
CA PHE A 83 -11.97 18.28 -2.08
C PHE A 83 -11.90 19.79 -2.28
N THR A 84 -13.06 20.44 -2.22
CA THR A 84 -13.08 21.90 -2.04
C THR A 84 -12.54 22.28 -0.66
N PRO A 85 -12.09 23.53 -0.45
CA PRO A 85 -11.63 23.99 0.86
C PRO A 85 -12.66 23.74 1.97
N GLU A 86 -13.95 23.88 1.68
CA GLU A 86 -15.04 23.62 2.63
C GLU A 86 -15.17 22.12 2.95
N GLN A 87 -15.02 21.25 1.95
CA GLN A 87 -15.06 19.79 2.15
C GLN A 87 -13.86 19.32 2.97
N MET A 88 -12.66 19.85 2.70
CA MET A 88 -11.47 19.56 3.49
C MET A 88 -11.62 20.00 4.95
N ALA A 89 -12.18 21.19 5.20
CA ALA A 89 -12.44 21.67 6.55
C ALA A 89 -13.43 20.76 7.32
N ILE A 90 -14.47 20.24 6.65
CA ILE A 90 -15.41 19.28 7.25
C ILE A 90 -14.71 17.96 7.57
N PHE A 91 -13.87 17.47 6.66
CA PHE A 91 -13.11 16.23 6.84
C PHE A 91 -12.13 16.34 8.02
N ASP A 92 -11.36 17.43 8.11
CA ASP A 92 -10.43 17.71 9.21
C ASP A 92 -11.15 17.73 10.56
N GLU A 93 -12.31 18.39 10.64
CA GLU A 93 -13.11 18.42 11.85
C GLU A 93 -13.70 17.05 12.21
N ALA A 94 -13.99 16.19 11.24
CA ALA A 94 -14.46 14.84 11.49
C ALA A 94 -13.36 13.91 12.03
N ILE A 95 -12.12 14.06 11.56
CA ILE A 95 -10.99 13.23 12.02
C ILE A 95 -10.54 13.61 13.44
N LYS A 96 -10.51 14.91 13.78
CA LYS A 96 -10.13 15.39 15.13
C LYS A 96 -11.04 14.88 16.26
N ARG A 97 -12.23 14.37 15.92
CA ARG A 97 -13.24 13.87 16.89
C ARG A 97 -13.08 12.38 17.23
N LYS A 98 -12.08 11.70 16.66
CA LYS A 98 -11.68 10.34 17.04
C LYS A 98 -10.46 10.38 17.95
#